data_AF-M7SWM0-F1
#
_entry.id   AF-M7SWM0-F1
#
_cell.length_a   1.000
_cell.length_b   1.000
_cell.length_c   1.000
_cell.angle_alpha   90.00
_cell.angle_beta   90.00
_cell.angle_gamma   90.00
#
_symmetry.space_group_name_H-M   'P 1'
#
loop_
_entity.id
_entity.type
_entity.pdbx_description
1 polymer ?
#
loop_
_entity_poly.entity_id
_entity_poly.type
_entity_poly.pdbx_seq_one_letter_code
_entity_poly.pdbx_strand_id
1 'polypeptide(L)'
;MEEEYTYPSIPGTQPLDYELKPATGDNEPLPQALTHPNRPVRGGKSVFAFWHSGIDTLPPYLRRNVISWYRRLAPLGWTVCVLDSVPDSPLNISRYLDTTASSIVPAAYTDGRISGTYAHQHASDLIRYPLLLAYGGVYMDVGILLFGDLDRLWSDLLVNPDSPCEFAGFTMGGADDPTIVNFAFACLPDNPLVARAHRILLGLWKDGDRTDTVGMHRHPLVDGVPLMRMPSDTKQSGSDGAGGGGRVDAITDESMTDYAIQIQAMSAAQRWVDPSDGWDGPCYVREKTWLLGMLDGANIPDQLAGWDGKRLFDLLSLQIPRDGEIETEDHKLAREMVERTVSDSLCFKLSHGFTAKLFGGDTVGMLWRKHVGSDAVPGTYAGWMRWAMASCKQDRMLEPIEVPVYEPSKVARLDDFIHGRLHL
;
A
#
# COMPACT_ATOMS: atom_id res chain seq x y z
N MET A 1 7.35 -17.35 -30.83
CA MET A 1 7.33 -15.91 -31.15
C MET A 1 5.92 -15.47 -30.84
N GLU A 2 5.69 -14.88 -29.68
CA GLU A 2 4.42 -14.17 -29.44
C GLU A 2 4.43 -12.97 -30.38
N GLU A 3 3.36 -12.80 -31.16
CA GLU A 3 3.17 -11.58 -31.94
C GLU A 3 3.14 -10.40 -30.95
N GLU A 4 4.02 -9.42 -31.16
CA GLU A 4 4.07 -8.22 -30.34
C GLU A 4 2.80 -7.41 -30.59
N TYR A 5 1.82 -7.56 -29.69
CA TYR A 5 0.57 -6.83 -29.78
C TYR A 5 0.84 -5.34 -29.56
N THR A 6 0.51 -4.51 -30.54
CA THR A 6 0.67 -3.06 -30.44
C THR A 6 -0.55 -2.46 -29.76
N TYR A 7 -0.37 -1.90 -28.58
CA TYR A 7 -1.44 -1.23 -27.84
C TYR A 7 -1.63 0.23 -28.29
N PRO A 8 -2.86 0.79 -28.16
CA PRO A 8 -3.08 2.22 -28.38
C PRO A 8 -2.27 3.09 -27.41
N SER A 9 -1.92 4.30 -27.85
CA SER A 9 -1.33 5.31 -26.97
C SER A 9 -2.34 5.75 -25.90
N ILE A 10 -1.90 5.93 -24.66
CA ILE A 10 -2.75 6.43 -23.57
C ILE A 10 -2.59 7.96 -23.46
N PRO A 11 -3.67 8.76 -23.58
CA PRO A 11 -3.59 10.20 -23.38
C PRO A 11 -3.00 10.60 -22.02
N GLY A 12 -2.23 11.70 -21.98
CA GLY A 12 -1.56 12.16 -20.75
C GLY A 12 -0.34 11.32 -20.34
N THR A 13 0.10 10.44 -21.23
CA THR A 13 1.29 9.62 -21.03
C THR A 13 2.18 9.63 -22.27
N GLN A 14 3.45 9.32 -22.05
CA GLN A 14 4.46 9.15 -23.08
C GLN A 14 5.27 7.88 -22.80
N PRO A 15 5.90 7.29 -23.83
CA PRO A 15 6.85 6.20 -23.61
C PRO A 15 7.97 6.62 -22.66
N LEU A 16 8.52 5.65 -21.93
CA LEU A 16 9.74 5.87 -21.15
C LEU A 16 10.91 6.23 -22.09
N ASP A 17 11.75 7.15 -21.63
CA ASP A 17 12.91 7.68 -22.34
C ASP A 17 14.22 6.96 -22.00
N TYR A 18 14.12 5.79 -21.36
CA TYR A 18 15.24 4.95 -20.99
C TYR A 18 14.94 3.47 -21.25
N GLU A 19 16.00 2.68 -21.39
CA GLU A 19 15.88 1.25 -21.67
C GLU A 19 15.42 0.48 -20.43
N LEU A 20 14.34 -0.29 -20.59
CA LEU A 20 13.79 -1.17 -19.56
C LEU A 20 14.68 -2.39 -19.33
N LYS A 21 14.65 -2.96 -18.11
CA LYS A 21 15.15 -4.33 -17.97
C LYS A 21 14.28 -5.31 -18.77
N PRO A 22 14.85 -6.44 -19.24
CA PRO A 22 14.12 -7.44 -20.00
C PRO A 22 12.86 -7.92 -19.25
N ALA A 23 11.82 -8.27 -20.02
CA ALA A 23 10.69 -9.01 -19.48
C ALA A 23 11.16 -10.36 -18.95
N THR A 24 10.42 -10.92 -17.99
CA THR A 24 10.63 -12.27 -17.47
C THR A 24 9.32 -13.01 -17.56
N GLY A 25 9.31 -14.14 -18.27
CA GLY A 25 8.13 -14.99 -18.36
C GLY A 25 7.73 -15.56 -17.00
N ASP A 26 6.50 -16.05 -16.89
CA ASP A 26 6.00 -16.62 -15.63
C ASP A 26 6.79 -17.86 -15.18
N ASN A 27 7.32 -18.62 -16.14
CA ASN A 27 8.09 -19.85 -15.91
C ASN A 27 9.61 -19.63 -15.91
N GLU A 28 10.06 -18.39 -16.12
CA GLU A 28 11.48 -18.06 -16.11
C GLU A 28 11.95 -17.71 -14.70
N PRO A 29 13.22 -17.98 -14.33
CA PRO A 29 13.77 -17.56 -13.04
C PRO A 29 13.63 -16.05 -12.82
N LEU A 30 13.36 -15.64 -11.58
CA LEU A 30 13.38 -14.22 -11.24
C LEU A 30 14.78 -13.61 -11.48
N PRO A 31 14.86 -12.35 -11.92
CA PRO A 31 16.12 -11.62 -11.97
C PRO A 31 16.92 -11.75 -10.66
N GLN A 32 18.22 -12.02 -10.75
CA GLN A 32 19.07 -12.19 -9.56
C GLN A 32 19.03 -10.98 -8.62
N ALA A 33 18.87 -9.77 -9.16
CA ALA A 33 18.74 -8.55 -8.37
C ALA A 33 17.47 -8.49 -7.50
N LEU A 34 16.46 -9.33 -7.78
CA LEU A 34 15.25 -9.47 -6.95
C LEU A 34 15.38 -10.55 -5.88
N THR A 35 16.14 -11.62 -6.14
CA THR A 35 16.36 -12.72 -5.17
C THR A 35 17.58 -12.49 -4.28
N HIS A 36 18.55 -11.71 -4.75
CA HIS A 36 19.76 -11.30 -4.05
C HIS A 36 20.03 -9.81 -4.29
N PRO A 37 19.16 -8.90 -3.81
CA PRO A 37 19.35 -7.48 -4.01
C PRO A 37 20.64 -6.99 -3.33
N ASN A 38 21.20 -5.91 -3.88
CA ASN A 38 22.23 -5.15 -3.16
C ASN A 38 21.67 -4.65 -1.84
N ARG A 39 22.53 -4.48 -0.83
CA ARG A 39 22.10 -3.92 0.46
C ARG A 39 21.52 -2.51 0.24
N PRO A 40 20.32 -2.22 0.77
CA PRO A 40 19.75 -0.89 0.75
C PRO A 40 20.71 0.12 1.36
N VAL A 41 20.86 1.25 0.68
CA VAL A 41 21.64 2.39 1.19
C VAL A 41 20.69 3.31 1.92
N ARG A 42 21.08 3.75 3.12
CA ARG A 42 20.31 4.73 3.89
C ARG A 42 20.17 6.04 3.13
N GLY A 43 18.94 6.50 2.94
CA GLY A 43 18.60 7.67 2.12
C GLY A 43 18.65 7.41 0.61
N GLY A 44 18.82 6.16 0.20
CA GLY A 44 18.88 5.76 -1.19
C GLY A 44 17.53 5.37 -1.77
N LYS A 45 17.51 5.17 -3.09
CA LYS A 45 16.36 4.69 -3.87
C LYS A 45 16.11 3.21 -3.60
N SER A 46 15.26 2.90 -2.62
CA SER A 46 14.86 1.52 -2.27
C SER A 46 13.34 1.39 -2.23
N VAL A 47 12.81 0.32 -2.83
CA VAL A 47 11.42 -0.12 -2.68
C VAL A 47 11.40 -1.35 -1.80
N PHE A 48 10.71 -1.28 -0.68
CA PHE A 48 10.45 -2.39 0.24
C PHE A 48 9.03 -2.90 0.06
N ALA A 49 8.90 -4.22 0.00
CA ALA A 49 7.63 -4.93 0.05
C ALA A 49 7.78 -6.16 0.94
N PHE A 50 6.68 -6.83 1.28
CA PHE A 50 6.72 -8.03 2.10
C PHE A 50 5.87 -9.16 1.52
N TRP A 51 6.42 -10.37 1.55
CA TRP A 51 5.70 -11.61 1.31
C TRP A 51 6.25 -12.71 2.21
N HIS A 52 5.50 -13.08 3.25
CA HIS A 52 5.95 -13.94 4.35
C HIS A 52 6.67 -15.24 3.92
N SER A 53 6.26 -15.84 2.80
CA SER A 53 6.75 -17.12 2.29
C SER A 53 7.85 -17.00 1.21
N GLY A 54 8.37 -15.79 0.97
CA GLY A 54 9.46 -15.55 0.02
C GLY A 54 8.98 -15.21 -1.39
N ILE A 55 9.75 -14.37 -2.10
CA ILE A 55 9.39 -13.80 -3.41
C ILE A 55 9.02 -14.85 -4.46
N ASP A 56 9.64 -16.04 -4.45
CA ASP A 56 9.35 -17.13 -5.39
C ASP A 56 7.95 -17.73 -5.23
N THR A 57 7.31 -17.51 -4.08
CA THR A 57 5.96 -18.02 -3.79
C THR A 57 4.86 -17.02 -4.11
N LEU A 58 5.22 -15.84 -4.65
CA LEU A 58 4.24 -14.86 -5.09
C LEU A 58 3.31 -15.47 -6.15
N PRO A 59 1.98 -15.34 -6.00
CA PRO A 59 1.04 -15.63 -7.08
C PRO A 59 1.45 -14.91 -8.38
N PRO A 60 1.27 -15.53 -9.57
CA PRO A 60 1.78 -14.97 -10.83
C PRO A 60 1.41 -13.50 -11.08
N TYR A 61 0.17 -13.09 -10.80
CA TYR A 61 -0.27 -11.70 -10.99
C TYR A 61 0.44 -10.69 -10.07
N LEU A 62 0.85 -11.08 -8.86
CA LEU A 62 1.66 -10.26 -7.96
C LEU A 62 3.13 -10.28 -8.36
N ARG A 63 3.63 -11.44 -8.79
CA ARG A 63 4.99 -11.59 -9.33
C ARG A 63 5.21 -10.64 -10.51
N ARG A 64 4.22 -10.51 -11.41
CA ARG A 64 4.26 -9.54 -12.53
C ARG A 64 4.28 -8.09 -12.07
N ASN A 65 3.66 -7.75 -10.93
CA ASN A 65 3.79 -6.41 -10.35
C ASN A 65 5.25 -6.11 -10.00
N VAL A 66 5.87 -6.98 -9.21
CA VAL A 66 7.26 -6.83 -8.74
C VAL A 66 8.25 -6.80 -9.91
N ILE A 67 8.09 -7.68 -10.89
CA ILE A 67 8.91 -7.69 -12.11
C ILE A 67 8.77 -6.35 -12.85
N SER A 68 7.56 -5.82 -12.99
CA SER A 68 7.33 -4.55 -13.67
C SER A 68 7.95 -3.38 -12.90
N TRP A 69 7.91 -3.38 -11.56
CA TRP A 69 8.64 -2.40 -10.75
C TRP A 69 10.15 -2.49 -11.01
N TYR A 70 10.73 -3.69 -10.96
CA TYR A 70 12.15 -3.90 -11.23
C TYR A 70 12.54 -3.41 -12.62
N ARG A 71 11.76 -3.77 -13.65
CA ARG A 71 12.03 -3.39 -15.04
C ARG A 71 12.07 -1.88 -15.23
N ARG A 72 11.17 -1.17 -14.57
CA ARG A 72 11.01 0.28 -14.67
C ARG A 72 12.00 1.05 -13.79
N LEU A 73 12.26 0.58 -12.57
CA LEU A 73 12.98 1.36 -11.56
C LEU A 73 14.47 1.01 -11.46
N ALA A 74 14.86 -0.24 -11.73
CA ALA A 74 16.27 -0.64 -11.65
C ALA A 74 17.20 0.13 -12.62
N PRO A 75 16.80 0.47 -13.86
CA PRO A 75 17.60 1.34 -14.73
C PRO A 75 17.88 2.73 -14.14
N LEU A 76 17.01 3.20 -13.24
CA LEU A 76 17.11 4.50 -12.56
C LEU A 76 17.83 4.43 -11.21
N GLY A 77 18.42 3.26 -10.89
CA GLY A 77 19.21 3.05 -9.67
C GLY A 77 18.40 2.62 -8.45
N TRP A 78 17.12 2.27 -8.61
CA TRP A 78 16.33 1.72 -7.50
C TRP A 78 16.68 0.26 -7.21
N THR A 79 16.69 -0.08 -5.93
CA THR A 79 16.72 -1.47 -5.45
C THR A 79 15.32 -1.89 -5.04
N VAL A 80 14.85 -3.05 -5.50
CA VAL A 80 13.55 -3.63 -5.11
C VAL A 80 13.78 -4.82 -4.19
N CYS A 81 13.28 -4.73 -2.96
CA CYS A 81 13.45 -5.74 -1.91
C CYS A 81 12.06 -6.27 -1.49
N VAL A 82 11.72 -7.48 -1.93
CA VAL A 82 10.54 -8.20 -1.41
C VAL A 82 10.97 -9.06 -0.24
N LEU A 83 10.84 -8.51 0.96
CA LEU A 83 11.30 -9.13 2.20
C LEU A 83 10.37 -10.27 2.64
N ASP A 84 10.90 -11.19 3.44
CA ASP A 84 10.18 -12.38 3.89
C ASP A 84 10.51 -12.76 5.36
N SER A 85 9.90 -13.84 5.81
CA SER A 85 10.19 -14.48 7.10
C SER A 85 10.75 -15.90 6.92
N VAL A 86 11.25 -16.24 5.74
CA VAL A 86 11.76 -17.57 5.42
C VAL A 86 13.15 -17.74 6.07
N PRO A 87 13.38 -18.77 6.89
CA PRO A 87 14.70 -19.01 7.49
C PRO A 87 15.81 -19.04 6.44
N ASP A 88 16.96 -18.46 6.78
CA ASP A 88 18.16 -18.35 5.95
C ASP A 88 18.03 -17.54 4.64
N SER A 89 16.82 -17.15 4.23
CA SER A 89 16.57 -16.33 3.03
C SER A 89 17.45 -15.07 3.03
N PRO A 90 18.06 -14.70 1.88
CA PRO A 90 18.77 -13.42 1.73
C PRO A 90 17.83 -12.21 1.89
N LEU A 91 16.53 -12.43 1.74
CA LEU A 91 15.45 -11.44 1.87
C LEU A 91 14.76 -11.52 3.23
N ASN A 92 15.23 -12.39 4.13
CA ASN A 92 14.69 -12.47 5.49
C ASN A 92 14.85 -11.12 6.18
N ILE A 93 13.77 -10.61 6.76
CA ILE A 93 13.71 -9.29 7.41
C ILE A 93 14.82 -9.07 8.47
N SER A 94 15.25 -10.12 9.18
CA SER A 94 16.28 -10.04 10.23
C SER A 94 17.67 -9.65 9.69
N ARG A 95 17.87 -9.72 8.37
CA ARG A 95 19.09 -9.23 7.71
C ARG A 95 19.07 -7.72 7.45
N TYR A 96 17.90 -7.09 7.56
CA TYR A 96 17.68 -5.68 7.26
C TYR A 96 17.38 -4.87 8.52
N LEU A 97 16.74 -5.49 9.51
CA LEU A 97 16.39 -4.90 10.80
C LEU A 97 16.85 -5.82 11.94
N ASP A 98 17.22 -5.22 13.07
CA ASP A 98 17.38 -5.98 14.33
C ASP A 98 16.00 -6.33 14.90
N THR A 99 15.44 -7.46 14.44
CA THR A 99 14.13 -7.96 14.88
C THR A 99 14.13 -8.53 16.30
N THR A 100 15.27 -8.48 17.01
CA THR A 100 15.37 -8.85 18.44
C THR A 100 15.22 -7.65 19.37
N ALA A 101 15.40 -6.42 18.84
CA ALA A 101 15.27 -5.20 19.59
C ALA A 101 13.79 -4.79 19.77
N SER A 102 13.36 -4.63 21.03
CA SER A 102 11.99 -4.22 21.37
C SER A 102 11.65 -2.78 20.96
N SER A 103 12.65 -1.98 20.56
CA SER A 103 12.48 -0.66 19.94
C SER A 103 12.18 -0.74 18.44
N ILE A 104 12.35 -1.90 17.81
CA ILE A 104 12.17 -2.12 16.37
C ILE A 104 10.87 -2.86 16.11
N VAL A 105 10.61 -3.97 16.81
CA VAL A 105 9.38 -4.77 16.70
C VAL A 105 8.89 -5.22 18.09
N PRO A 106 7.59 -5.54 18.27
CA PRO A 106 7.09 -6.06 19.53
C PRO A 106 7.55 -7.50 19.77
N ALA A 107 7.52 -7.97 21.03
CA ALA A 107 7.91 -9.33 21.40
C ALA A 107 7.11 -10.39 20.64
N ALA A 108 5.81 -10.14 20.38
CA ALA A 108 5.00 -11.04 19.57
C ALA A 108 5.55 -11.27 18.15
N TYR A 109 6.23 -10.28 17.55
CA TYR A 109 6.91 -10.44 16.28
C TYR A 109 8.17 -11.29 16.44
N THR A 110 9.04 -10.91 17.38
CA THR A 110 10.32 -11.58 17.64
C THR A 110 10.14 -13.06 17.94
N ASP A 111 9.12 -13.39 18.72
CA ASP A 111 8.84 -14.76 19.18
C ASP A 111 7.97 -15.55 18.19
N GLY A 112 7.55 -14.95 17.07
CA GLY A 112 6.65 -15.60 16.10
C GLY A 112 5.26 -15.91 16.66
N ARG A 113 4.77 -15.08 17.59
CA ARG A 113 3.48 -15.27 18.29
C ARG A 113 2.32 -14.50 17.67
N ILE A 114 2.54 -13.65 16.66
CA ILE A 114 1.46 -12.91 15.99
C ILE A 114 0.41 -13.90 15.49
N SER A 115 -0.83 -13.70 15.90
CA SER A 115 -1.94 -14.64 15.73
C SER A 115 -3.13 -14.00 15.00
N GLY A 116 -4.14 -14.82 14.69
CA GLY A 116 -5.37 -14.38 14.03
C GLY A 116 -5.34 -14.51 12.50
N THR A 117 -6.49 -14.26 11.88
CA THR A 117 -6.70 -14.47 10.43
C THR A 117 -5.77 -13.63 9.55
N TYR A 118 -5.27 -12.51 10.06
CA TYR A 118 -4.47 -11.54 9.32
C TYR A 118 -3.03 -11.43 9.84
N ALA A 119 -2.53 -12.46 10.53
CA ALA A 119 -1.21 -12.45 11.16
C ALA A 119 -0.07 -12.05 10.21
N HIS A 120 -0.09 -12.52 8.97
CA HIS A 120 0.95 -12.17 7.98
C HIS A 120 0.86 -10.71 7.51
N GLN A 121 -0.35 -10.15 7.43
CA GLN A 121 -0.57 -8.74 7.14
C GLN A 121 -0.08 -7.88 8.30
N HIS A 122 -0.40 -8.27 9.55
CA HIS A 122 0.08 -7.56 10.74
C HIS A 122 1.60 -7.66 10.91
N ALA A 123 2.22 -8.78 10.54
CA ALA A 123 3.67 -8.89 10.47
C ALA A 123 4.27 -7.90 9.45
N SER A 124 3.66 -7.77 8.27
CA SER A 124 4.02 -6.75 7.28
C SER A 124 3.87 -5.34 7.84
N ASP A 125 2.74 -5.03 8.49
CA ASP A 125 2.50 -3.73 9.11
C ASP A 125 3.64 -3.38 10.09
N LEU A 126 3.98 -4.28 11.01
CA LEU A 126 4.99 -4.04 12.04
C LEU A 126 6.40 -3.71 11.53
N ILE A 127 6.73 -4.04 10.27
CA ILE A 127 8.06 -3.80 9.70
C ILE A 127 8.13 -2.59 8.78
N ARG A 128 6.99 -2.02 8.34
CA ARG A 128 6.98 -0.91 7.36
C ARG A 128 7.72 0.32 7.87
N TYR A 129 7.34 0.79 9.06
CA TYR A 129 7.94 1.96 9.68
C TYR A 129 9.41 1.77 10.03
N PRO A 130 9.85 0.69 10.71
CA PRO A 130 11.27 0.54 11.02
C PRO A 130 12.14 0.41 9.77
N LEU A 131 11.66 -0.17 8.67
CA LEU A 131 12.37 -0.16 7.38
C LEU A 131 12.56 1.26 6.86
N LEU A 132 11.49 2.06 6.81
CA LEU A 132 11.54 3.45 6.36
C LEU A 132 12.39 4.32 7.28
N LEU A 133 12.38 4.09 8.59
CA LEU A 133 13.25 4.81 9.53
C LEU A 133 14.72 4.47 9.32
N ALA A 134 15.04 3.20 9.11
CA ALA A 134 16.41 2.74 8.92
C ALA A 134 17.00 3.19 7.57
N TYR A 135 16.21 3.13 6.50
CA TYR A 135 16.71 3.28 5.13
C TYR A 135 16.08 4.41 4.32
N GLY A 136 14.93 4.95 4.75
CA GLY A 136 14.08 5.75 3.89
C GLY A 136 13.54 4.93 2.72
N GLY A 137 13.28 5.59 1.60
CA GLY A 137 12.82 4.92 0.38
C GLY A 137 11.29 4.85 0.34
N VAL A 138 10.79 3.77 -0.25
CA VAL A 138 9.37 3.54 -0.49
C VAL A 138 8.99 2.21 0.12
N TYR A 139 7.96 2.16 0.95
CA TYR A 139 7.28 0.91 1.27
C TYR A 139 6.07 0.78 0.36
N MET A 140 5.84 -0.38 -0.24
CA MET A 140 4.70 -0.63 -1.11
C MET A 140 4.25 -2.09 -1.03
N ASP A 141 2.94 -2.32 -0.88
CA ASP A 141 2.38 -3.67 -0.91
C ASP A 141 2.56 -4.32 -2.30
N VAL A 142 2.86 -5.63 -2.32
CA VAL A 142 3.01 -6.43 -3.57
C VAL A 142 1.80 -6.37 -4.51
N GLY A 143 0.62 -6.02 -3.97
CA GLY A 143 -0.63 -5.83 -4.72
C GLY A 143 -0.72 -4.52 -5.50
N ILE A 144 0.34 -3.73 -5.60
CA ILE A 144 0.32 -2.44 -6.30
C ILE A 144 0.75 -2.57 -7.76
N LEU A 145 -0.10 -2.13 -8.68
CA LEU A 145 0.29 -1.81 -10.05
C LEU A 145 0.73 -0.34 -10.08
N LEU A 146 2.01 -0.09 -10.30
CA LEU A 146 2.63 1.25 -10.26
C LEU A 146 2.61 1.89 -11.66
N PHE A 147 1.98 3.06 -11.79
CA PHE A 147 1.90 3.82 -13.06
C PHE A 147 2.62 5.16 -12.98
N GLY A 148 2.51 5.87 -11.87
CA GLY A 148 3.10 7.18 -11.71
C GLY A 148 4.63 7.15 -11.65
N ASP A 149 5.23 8.31 -11.89
CA ASP A 149 6.67 8.48 -11.93
C ASP A 149 7.25 8.57 -10.51
N LEU A 150 7.54 7.40 -9.93
CA LEU A 150 8.14 7.28 -8.60
C LEU A 150 9.52 7.92 -8.51
N ASP A 151 10.30 7.91 -9.61
CA ASP A 151 11.63 8.48 -9.63
C ASP A 151 11.59 10.01 -9.58
N ARG A 152 10.65 10.60 -10.32
CA ARG A 152 10.36 12.02 -10.26
C ARG A 152 9.82 12.42 -8.89
N LEU A 153 8.88 11.66 -8.32
CA LEU A 153 8.38 11.92 -6.97
C LEU A 153 9.52 11.94 -5.94
N TRP A 154 10.42 10.96 -6.01
CA TRP A 154 11.58 10.89 -5.14
C TRP A 154 12.51 12.09 -5.34
N SER A 155 12.88 12.36 -6.59
CA SER A 155 13.93 13.33 -6.94
C SER A 155 13.46 14.78 -6.80
N ASP A 156 12.23 15.09 -7.22
CA ASP A 156 11.68 16.45 -7.23
C ASP A 156 11.12 16.86 -5.86
N LEU A 157 10.61 15.89 -5.07
CA LEU A 157 9.97 16.19 -3.78
C LEU A 157 10.78 15.75 -2.57
N LEU A 158 11.22 14.49 -2.47
CA LEU A 158 11.70 13.93 -1.20
C LEU A 158 13.18 14.19 -0.93
N VAL A 159 14.04 14.08 -1.93
CA VAL A 159 15.48 14.40 -1.77
C VAL A 159 15.85 15.82 -2.20
N ASN A 160 14.89 16.57 -2.75
CA ASN A 160 15.11 17.94 -3.17
C ASN A 160 15.17 18.88 -1.95
N PRO A 161 16.31 19.55 -1.68
CA PRO A 161 16.43 20.45 -0.52
C PRO A 161 15.54 21.70 -0.62
N ASP A 162 15.10 22.07 -1.83
CA ASP A 162 14.19 23.20 -2.05
C ASP A 162 12.71 22.80 -1.88
N SER A 163 12.41 21.51 -1.81
CA SER A 163 11.08 21.01 -1.52
C SER A 163 10.89 20.92 0.00
N PRO A 164 9.76 21.40 0.54
CA PRO A 164 9.43 21.21 1.94
C PRO A 164 8.94 19.78 2.23
N CYS A 165 8.66 18.97 1.21
CA CYS A 165 8.07 17.64 1.37
C CYS A 165 9.08 16.64 1.95
N GLU A 166 8.69 15.98 3.03
CA GLU A 166 9.49 14.96 3.72
C GLU A 166 8.83 13.58 3.71
N PHE A 167 7.54 13.52 3.34
CA PHE A 167 6.73 12.31 3.30
C PHE A 167 5.71 12.35 2.16
N ALA A 168 5.57 11.26 1.42
CA ALA A 168 4.57 11.09 0.40
C ALA A 168 3.74 9.82 0.63
N GLY A 169 2.45 9.87 0.32
CA GLY A 169 1.55 8.74 0.51
C GLY A 169 0.12 9.00 0.03
N PHE A 170 -0.81 8.26 0.62
CA PHE A 170 -2.23 8.35 0.27
C PHE A 170 -3.07 8.61 1.53
N THR A 171 -4.24 9.24 1.35
CA THR A 171 -5.25 9.42 2.39
C THR A 171 -6.59 8.85 1.97
N MET A 172 -7.28 8.14 2.87
CA MET A 172 -8.69 7.76 2.69
C MET A 172 -9.67 8.79 3.25
N GLY A 173 -9.17 9.75 4.03
CA GLY A 173 -9.94 10.90 4.52
C GLY A 173 -9.92 12.07 3.54
N GLY A 174 -10.88 12.98 3.68
CA GLY A 174 -10.90 14.23 2.92
C GLY A 174 -9.81 15.21 3.36
N ALA A 175 -9.72 16.34 2.66
CA ALA A 175 -8.74 17.39 2.94
C ALA A 175 -8.78 17.85 4.41
N ASP A 176 -9.98 18.06 4.96
CA ASP A 176 -10.18 18.55 6.34
C ASP A 176 -9.90 17.53 7.44
N ASP A 177 -9.79 16.23 7.09
CA ASP A 177 -9.57 15.15 8.04
C ASP A 177 -8.73 14.02 7.41
N PRO A 178 -7.47 14.28 7.06
CA PRO A 178 -6.65 13.32 6.32
C PRO A 178 -6.44 12.05 7.16
N THR A 179 -6.55 10.89 6.55
CA THR A 179 -6.32 9.58 7.19
C THR A 179 -5.33 8.81 6.34
N ILE A 180 -4.06 8.92 6.68
CA ILE A 180 -2.94 8.39 5.87
C ILE A 180 -2.95 6.86 5.88
N VAL A 181 -3.10 6.22 4.71
CA VAL A 181 -3.29 4.76 4.56
C VAL A 181 -2.01 4.00 4.25
N ASN A 182 -1.93 2.72 4.65
CA ASN A 182 -0.66 2.00 4.80
C ASN A 182 -0.18 1.10 3.67
N PHE A 183 -0.81 1.14 2.50
CA PHE A 183 -0.40 0.28 1.39
C PHE A 183 0.82 0.81 0.62
N ALA A 184 1.10 2.11 0.68
CA ALA A 184 2.26 2.72 0.03
C ALA A 184 2.65 4.06 0.70
N PHE A 185 3.94 4.21 1.02
CA PHE A 185 4.53 5.43 1.59
C PHE A 185 5.93 5.65 1.04
N ALA A 186 6.37 6.89 1.01
CA ALA A 186 7.75 7.24 0.71
C ALA A 186 8.24 8.35 1.66
N CYS A 187 9.44 8.20 2.21
CA CYS A 187 10.07 9.24 3.02
C CYS A 187 11.59 9.06 3.09
N LEU A 188 12.27 10.08 3.61
CA LEU A 188 13.66 9.95 4.02
C LEU A 188 13.81 9.12 5.32
N PRO A 189 15.00 8.60 5.63
CA PRO A 189 15.29 7.99 6.93
C PRO A 189 15.01 8.96 8.08
N ASP A 190 14.78 8.41 9.28
CA ASP A 190 14.45 9.17 10.50
C ASP A 190 13.24 10.12 10.37
N ASN A 191 12.34 9.89 9.41
CA ASN A 191 11.18 10.76 9.23
C ASN A 191 10.36 10.88 10.54
N PRO A 192 10.10 12.10 11.05
CA PRO A 192 9.54 12.29 12.38
C PRO A 192 8.08 11.82 12.51
N LEU A 193 7.27 11.95 11.45
CA LEU A 193 5.91 11.42 11.41
C LEU A 193 5.93 9.89 11.52
N VAL A 194 6.77 9.23 10.72
CA VAL A 194 6.92 7.77 10.75
C VAL A 194 7.49 7.30 12.10
N ALA A 195 8.45 8.03 12.68
CA ALA A 195 9.05 7.68 13.96
C ALA A 195 8.02 7.71 15.09
N ARG A 196 7.16 8.73 15.09
CA ARG A 196 6.09 8.88 16.08
C ARG A 196 4.99 7.85 15.88
N ALA A 197 4.56 7.60 14.64
CA ALA A 197 3.61 6.53 14.32
C ALA A 197 4.14 5.15 14.75
N HIS A 198 5.44 4.89 14.56
CA HIS A 198 6.10 3.67 15.02
C HIS A 198 6.10 3.51 16.54
N ARG A 199 6.44 4.58 17.28
CA ARG A 199 6.38 4.57 18.75
C ARG A 199 4.96 4.27 19.25
N ILE A 200 3.96 4.90 18.66
CA ILE A 200 2.54 4.64 18.98
C ILE A 200 2.19 3.18 18.69
N LEU A 201 2.52 2.68 17.49
CA LEU A 201 2.25 1.29 17.10
C LEU A 201 2.90 0.30 18.07
N LEU A 202 4.18 0.49 18.42
CA LEU A 202 4.85 -0.36 19.41
C LEU A 202 4.18 -0.29 20.79
N GLY A 203 3.73 0.89 21.22
CA GLY A 203 2.98 1.06 22.46
C GLY A 203 1.69 0.23 22.47
N LEU A 204 0.95 0.24 21.35
CA LEU A 204 -0.28 -0.56 21.20
C LEU A 204 -0.02 -2.07 21.34
N TRP A 205 1.06 -2.58 20.74
CA TRP A 205 1.41 -4.00 20.80
C TRP A 205 2.02 -4.43 22.14
N LYS A 206 2.76 -3.54 22.81
CA LYS A 206 3.38 -3.83 24.12
C LYS A 206 2.37 -3.84 25.27
N ASP A 207 1.26 -3.12 25.16
CA ASP A 207 0.19 -3.12 26.16
C ASP A 207 -0.36 -4.52 26.37
N GLY A 208 0.03 -5.17 27.46
CA GLY A 208 -0.38 -6.53 27.80
C GLY A 208 0.27 -7.65 26.96
N ASP A 209 1.41 -7.41 26.30
CA ASP A 209 2.11 -8.39 25.43
C ASP A 209 1.18 -9.04 24.38
N ARG A 210 0.50 -8.19 23.61
CA ARG A 210 -0.52 -8.62 22.64
C ARG A 210 0.05 -9.44 21.50
N THR A 211 -0.73 -10.42 21.06
CA THR A 211 -0.44 -11.28 19.89
C THR A 211 -1.34 -10.99 18.69
N ASP A 212 -2.40 -10.19 18.87
CA ASP A 212 -3.29 -9.75 17.81
C ASP A 212 -3.73 -8.29 18.04
N THR A 213 -4.52 -7.73 17.13
CA THR A 213 -4.93 -6.33 17.16
C THR A 213 -6.30 -6.09 17.80
N VAL A 214 -6.95 -7.13 18.34
CA VAL A 214 -8.34 -7.02 18.81
C VAL A 214 -8.45 -6.06 20.01
N GLY A 215 -9.34 -5.10 19.89
CA GLY A 215 -9.60 -4.07 20.88
C GLY A 215 -8.55 -2.96 20.97
N MET A 216 -7.54 -2.93 20.10
CA MET A 216 -6.52 -1.87 20.11
C MET A 216 -7.09 -0.47 19.82
N HIS A 217 -8.20 -0.37 19.09
CA HIS A 217 -8.93 0.89 18.86
C HIS A 217 -9.37 1.61 20.14
N ARG A 218 -9.46 0.89 21.28
CA ARG A 218 -9.82 1.47 22.60
C ARG A 218 -8.61 1.96 23.40
N HIS A 219 -7.41 1.81 22.88
CA HIS A 219 -6.20 2.14 23.61
C HIS A 219 -6.04 3.68 23.71
N PRO A 220 -5.62 4.24 24.87
CA PRO A 220 -5.43 5.68 25.05
C PRO A 220 -4.49 6.37 24.04
N LEU A 221 -3.58 5.61 23.41
CA LEU A 221 -2.68 6.12 22.37
C LEU A 221 -3.40 6.53 21.07
N VAL A 222 -4.56 5.94 20.79
CA VAL A 222 -5.37 6.26 19.59
C VAL A 222 -6.69 6.94 19.95
N ASP A 223 -6.86 7.30 21.23
CA ASP A 223 -8.01 8.05 21.70
C ASP A 223 -8.09 9.42 21.02
N GLY A 224 -9.31 9.82 20.66
CA GLY A 224 -9.60 11.01 19.85
C GLY A 224 -9.44 10.83 18.34
N VAL A 225 -8.99 9.66 17.86
CA VAL A 225 -9.00 9.35 16.42
C VAL A 225 -10.32 8.66 16.05
N PRO A 226 -11.07 9.15 15.04
CA PRO A 226 -12.29 8.50 14.60
C PRO A 226 -12.07 7.05 14.17
N LEU A 227 -13.04 6.18 14.47
CA LEU A 227 -13.06 4.83 13.92
C LEU A 227 -13.17 4.87 12.39
N MET A 228 -12.55 3.91 11.73
CA MET A 228 -12.73 3.71 10.31
C MET A 228 -14.15 3.26 10.03
N ARG A 229 -14.88 4.06 9.28
CA ARG A 229 -16.29 3.80 9.00
C ARG A 229 -16.44 2.88 7.81
N MET A 230 -17.26 1.86 7.99
CA MET A 230 -17.73 1.02 6.91
C MET A 230 -18.93 1.67 6.23
N PRO A 231 -19.08 1.54 4.89
CA PRO A 231 -20.31 1.90 4.19
C PRO A 231 -21.51 1.25 4.88
N SER A 232 -22.57 2.02 5.11
CA SER A 232 -23.75 1.60 5.91
C SER A 232 -24.34 0.27 5.45
N ASP A 233 -24.31 -0.02 4.14
CA ASP A 233 -24.89 -1.21 3.52
C ASP A 233 -24.08 -2.50 3.74
N THR A 234 -22.87 -2.37 4.31
CA THR A 234 -21.92 -3.48 4.51
C THR A 234 -21.84 -3.95 5.97
N LYS A 235 -22.58 -3.29 6.87
CA LYS A 235 -22.71 -3.69 8.27
C LYS A 235 -23.58 -4.94 8.37
N GLN A 236 -22.97 -6.12 8.23
CA GLN A 236 -23.65 -7.37 8.55
C GLN A 236 -23.84 -7.48 10.06
N SER A 237 -25.06 -7.25 10.55
CA SER A 237 -25.45 -7.70 11.88
C SER A 237 -25.33 -9.23 11.90
N GLY A 238 -24.53 -9.78 12.80
CA GLY A 238 -24.34 -11.23 12.91
C GLY A 238 -25.69 -11.94 12.99
N SER A 239 -26.09 -12.60 11.90
CA SER A 239 -27.32 -13.37 11.89
C SER A 239 -27.06 -14.72 12.53
N ASP A 240 -27.79 -15.02 13.61
CA ASP A 240 -27.98 -16.39 14.08
C ASP A 240 -28.78 -17.18 13.02
N GLY A 241 -28.09 -17.63 11.97
CA GLY A 241 -28.65 -18.39 10.86
C GLY A 241 -28.11 -19.81 10.86
N ALA A 242 -28.95 -20.77 11.23
CA ALA A 242 -28.66 -22.20 11.25
C ALA A 242 -28.23 -22.71 9.87
N GLY A 243 -26.95 -23.10 9.72
CA GLY A 243 -26.46 -23.72 8.49
C GLY A 243 -24.94 -23.88 8.44
N GLY A 244 -24.41 -24.84 9.21
CA GLY A 244 -23.19 -25.60 8.89
C GLY A 244 -22.02 -24.92 8.17
N GLY A 245 -21.64 -23.70 8.57
CA GLY A 245 -20.44 -22.99 8.12
C GLY A 245 -20.08 -21.98 9.20
N GLY A 246 -18.81 -21.93 9.61
CA GLY A 246 -18.36 -21.16 10.77
C GLY A 246 -18.87 -19.72 10.77
N ARG A 247 -19.19 -19.21 11.98
CA ARG A 247 -19.56 -17.81 12.23
C ARG A 247 -18.66 -16.88 11.42
N VAL A 248 -19.25 -16.15 10.47
CA VAL A 248 -18.59 -14.97 9.92
C VAL A 248 -18.87 -13.88 10.94
N ASP A 249 -17.86 -13.49 11.71
CA ASP A 249 -18.01 -12.39 12.66
C ASP A 249 -18.50 -11.14 11.91
N ALA A 250 -19.51 -10.49 12.49
CA ALA A 250 -20.04 -9.22 11.99
C ALA A 250 -18.88 -8.24 11.76
N ILE A 251 -18.84 -7.65 10.57
CA ILE A 251 -17.87 -6.61 10.26
C ILE A 251 -18.39 -5.29 10.82
N THR A 252 -17.64 -4.70 11.74
CA THR A 252 -17.99 -3.46 12.42
C THR A 252 -16.89 -2.42 12.19
N ASP A 253 -17.20 -1.16 12.51
CA ASP A 253 -16.22 -0.07 12.41
C ASP A 253 -15.02 -0.35 13.34
N GLU A 254 -15.28 -0.95 14.51
CA GLU A 254 -14.26 -1.41 15.46
C GLU A 254 -13.36 -2.51 14.90
N SER A 255 -13.94 -3.56 14.30
CA SER A 255 -13.14 -4.68 13.79
C SER A 255 -12.33 -4.29 12.54
N MET A 256 -12.84 -3.38 11.71
CA MET A 256 -12.06 -2.74 10.65
C MET A 256 -10.91 -1.90 11.22
N THR A 257 -11.20 -1.12 12.25
CA THR A 257 -10.21 -0.25 12.89
C THR A 257 -9.09 -1.05 13.54
N ASP A 258 -9.41 -2.15 14.24
CA ASP A 258 -8.43 -3.07 14.81
C ASP A 258 -7.64 -3.79 13.70
N TYR A 259 -8.28 -4.20 12.61
CA TYR A 259 -7.60 -4.80 11.47
C TYR A 259 -6.54 -3.84 10.90
N ALA A 260 -6.90 -2.57 10.74
CA ALA A 260 -6.06 -1.52 10.18
C ALA A 260 -5.35 -0.66 11.25
N ILE A 261 -4.99 -1.24 12.40
CA ILE A 261 -4.49 -0.48 13.55
C ILE A 261 -3.22 0.34 13.26
N GLN A 262 -2.39 -0.07 12.31
CA GLN A 262 -1.26 0.74 11.88
C GLN A 262 -1.69 2.09 11.30
N ILE A 263 -2.77 2.13 10.52
CA ILE A 263 -3.33 3.38 10.02
C ILE A 263 -3.84 4.23 11.18
N GLN A 264 -4.45 3.63 12.20
CA GLN A 264 -4.83 4.36 13.42
C GLN A 264 -3.63 4.95 14.16
N ALA A 265 -2.52 4.22 14.25
CA ALA A 265 -1.28 4.72 14.85
C ALA A 265 -0.72 5.92 14.05
N MET A 266 -0.77 5.88 12.72
CA MET A 266 -0.44 7.02 11.87
C MET A 266 -1.39 8.19 12.10
N SER A 267 -2.69 7.93 12.09
CA SER A 267 -3.74 8.93 12.31
C SER A 267 -3.62 9.63 13.67
N ALA A 268 -3.19 8.90 14.70
CA ALA A 268 -2.82 9.49 16.00
C ALA A 268 -1.58 10.38 15.86
N ALA A 269 -0.49 9.88 15.26
CA ALA A 269 0.74 10.66 15.09
C ALA A 269 0.50 12.02 14.41
N GLN A 270 -0.28 12.07 13.34
CA GLN A 270 -0.62 13.31 12.62
C GLN A 270 -1.60 14.24 13.35
N ARG A 271 -2.26 13.80 14.42
CA ARG A 271 -3.25 14.60 15.17
C ARG A 271 -2.79 14.98 16.58
N TRP A 272 -1.59 14.56 16.98
CA TRP A 272 -1.03 14.91 18.27
C TRP A 272 -0.19 16.19 18.17
N VAL A 273 -0.25 16.98 19.24
CA VAL A 273 0.73 18.02 19.56
C VAL A 273 1.41 17.61 20.87
N ASP A 274 2.74 17.60 20.88
CA ASP A 274 3.55 17.24 22.04
C ASP A 274 4.45 18.42 22.42
N PRO A 275 4.08 19.21 23.43
CA PRO A 275 4.86 20.38 23.84
C PRO A 275 6.25 20.04 24.39
N SER A 276 6.51 18.77 24.75
CA SER A 276 7.76 18.38 25.39
C SER A 276 8.91 18.18 24.39
N ASP A 277 8.60 17.82 23.15
CA ASP A 277 9.57 17.67 22.06
C ASP A 277 9.26 18.57 20.85
N GLY A 278 8.22 19.39 20.94
CA GLY A 278 7.85 20.36 19.90
C GLY A 278 7.14 19.75 18.69
N TRP A 279 6.68 18.50 18.79
CA TRP A 279 5.90 17.88 17.72
C TRP A 279 4.56 18.59 17.53
N ASP A 280 4.28 18.99 16.29
CA ASP A 280 2.98 19.48 15.84
C ASP A 280 2.56 18.67 14.60
N GLY A 281 1.79 17.60 14.83
CA GLY A 281 1.34 16.71 13.78
C GLY A 281 0.49 17.40 12.70
N PRO A 282 -0.53 18.19 13.07
CA PRO A 282 -1.32 18.93 12.08
C PRO A 282 -0.48 19.89 11.22
N CYS A 283 0.44 20.64 11.82
CA CYS A 283 1.34 21.52 11.08
C CYS A 283 2.27 20.72 10.15
N TYR A 284 2.84 19.63 10.66
CA TYR A 284 3.70 18.76 9.85
C TYR A 284 2.96 18.20 8.65
N VAL A 285 1.76 17.64 8.82
CA VAL A 285 1.00 17.06 7.70
C VAL A 285 0.68 18.11 6.66
N ARG A 286 0.20 19.29 7.06
CA ARG A 286 -0.09 20.39 6.14
C ARG A 286 1.12 20.82 5.32
N GLU A 287 2.29 20.94 5.94
CA GLU A 287 3.43 21.64 5.33
C GLU A 287 4.48 20.72 4.73
N LYS A 288 4.54 19.47 5.20
CA LYS A 288 5.64 18.53 4.92
C LYS A 288 5.20 17.26 4.21
N THR A 289 3.92 17.13 3.85
CA THR A 289 3.42 15.93 3.19
C THR A 289 2.88 16.19 1.79
N TRP A 290 3.07 15.19 0.93
CA TRP A 290 2.43 15.10 -0.38
C TRP A 290 1.47 13.91 -0.34
N LEU A 291 0.16 14.18 -0.25
CA LEU A 291 -0.85 13.14 -0.11
C LEU A 291 -1.78 13.14 -1.31
N LEU A 292 -1.98 11.97 -1.91
CA LEU A 292 -3.06 11.75 -2.87
C LEU A 292 -4.31 11.22 -2.16
N GLY A 293 -5.49 11.60 -2.64
CA GLY A 293 -6.71 10.89 -2.28
C GLY A 293 -6.61 9.42 -2.72
N MET A 294 -6.91 8.47 -1.84
CA MET A 294 -6.82 7.04 -2.13
C MET A 294 -7.74 6.65 -3.30
N LEU A 295 -8.94 7.23 -3.36
CA LEU A 295 -9.91 6.94 -4.40
C LEU A 295 -9.35 7.25 -5.79
N ASP A 296 -8.81 8.44 -5.98
CA ASP A 296 -8.31 8.92 -7.28
C ASP A 296 -6.86 8.47 -7.55
N GLY A 297 -6.04 8.40 -6.51
CA GLY A 297 -4.63 8.04 -6.63
C GLY A 297 -4.36 6.54 -6.73
N ALA A 298 -5.28 5.69 -6.25
CA ALA A 298 -5.05 4.24 -6.10
C ALA A 298 -6.24 3.33 -6.45
N ASN A 299 -7.47 3.84 -6.63
CA ASN A 299 -8.69 3.01 -6.77
C ASN A 299 -9.61 3.43 -7.93
N ILE A 300 -9.13 4.18 -8.93
CA ILE A 300 -9.93 4.57 -10.12
C ILE A 300 -10.68 3.37 -10.75
N PRO A 301 -10.05 2.20 -11.00
CA PRO A 301 -10.76 1.06 -11.57
C PRO A 301 -11.93 0.57 -10.72
N ASP A 302 -11.75 0.51 -9.40
CA ASP A 302 -12.81 0.10 -8.47
C ASP A 302 -13.98 1.09 -8.50
N GLN A 303 -13.68 2.40 -8.52
CA GLN A 303 -14.71 3.45 -8.61
C GLN A 303 -15.53 3.34 -9.89
N LEU A 304 -14.89 3.19 -11.04
CA LEU A 304 -15.56 3.10 -12.35
C LEU A 304 -16.37 1.81 -12.52
N ALA A 305 -15.95 0.73 -11.86
CA ALA A 305 -16.71 -0.52 -11.81
C ALA A 305 -17.81 -0.53 -10.73
N GLY A 306 -18.00 0.58 -9.99
CA GLY A 306 -18.98 0.65 -8.90
C GLY A 306 -18.67 -0.29 -7.74
N TRP A 307 -17.38 -0.54 -7.48
CA TRP A 307 -16.86 -1.48 -6.47
C TRP A 307 -17.29 -2.94 -6.69
N ASP A 308 -17.77 -3.29 -7.88
CA ASP A 308 -18.05 -4.67 -8.28
C ASP A 308 -16.80 -5.29 -8.92
N GLY A 309 -16.12 -6.15 -8.14
CA GLY A 309 -14.91 -6.83 -8.58
C GLY A 309 -15.12 -7.76 -9.78
N LYS A 310 -16.32 -8.35 -9.94
CA LYS A 310 -16.64 -9.16 -11.12
C LYS A 310 -16.81 -8.27 -12.35
N ARG A 311 -17.54 -7.15 -12.21
CA ARG A 311 -17.70 -6.17 -13.30
C ARG A 311 -16.34 -5.65 -13.75
N LEU A 312 -15.46 -5.30 -12.80
CA LEU A 312 -14.10 -4.87 -13.09
C LEU A 312 -13.30 -5.95 -13.85
N PHE A 313 -13.36 -7.20 -13.39
CA PHE A 313 -12.71 -8.32 -14.06
C PHE A 313 -13.24 -8.54 -15.49
N ASP A 314 -14.55 -8.50 -15.69
CA ASP A 314 -15.18 -8.67 -17.00
C ASP A 314 -14.72 -7.56 -17.97
N LEU A 315 -14.74 -6.29 -17.53
CA LEU A 315 -14.28 -5.14 -18.31
C LEU A 315 -12.81 -5.27 -18.72
N LEU A 316 -11.94 -5.60 -17.78
CA LEU A 316 -10.51 -5.78 -18.04
C LEU A 316 -10.21 -7.01 -18.93
N SER A 317 -11.12 -7.98 -18.98
CA SER A 317 -11.00 -9.18 -19.82
C SER A 317 -11.46 -8.98 -21.27
N LEU A 318 -12.12 -7.86 -21.59
CA LEU A 318 -12.56 -7.58 -22.96
C LEU A 318 -11.37 -7.45 -23.91
N GLN A 319 -11.54 -7.99 -25.12
CA GLN A 319 -10.62 -7.76 -26.22
C GLN A 319 -10.78 -6.31 -26.71
N ILE A 320 -9.65 -5.64 -26.97
CA ILE A 320 -9.65 -4.31 -27.56
C ILE A 320 -10.15 -4.46 -29.01
N PRO A 321 -11.17 -3.69 -29.43
CA PRO A 321 -11.68 -3.75 -30.80
C PRO A 321 -10.59 -3.43 -31.82
N ARG A 322 -10.60 -4.14 -32.94
CA ARG A 322 -9.66 -3.88 -34.05
C ARG A 322 -10.05 -2.61 -34.81
N ASP A 323 -9.14 -2.10 -35.62
CA ASP A 323 -9.41 -0.96 -36.50
C ASP A 323 -10.69 -1.19 -37.34
N GLY A 324 -11.65 -0.26 -37.19
CA GLY A 324 -12.94 -0.31 -37.87
C GLY A 324 -14.04 -1.11 -37.17
N GLU A 325 -13.74 -1.80 -36.07
CA GLU A 325 -14.75 -2.39 -35.20
C GLU A 325 -15.39 -1.33 -34.28
N ILE A 326 -16.67 -1.50 -33.95
CA ILE A 326 -17.43 -0.54 -33.15
C ILE A 326 -17.24 -0.86 -31.66
N GLU A 327 -16.82 0.13 -30.87
CA GLU A 327 -16.82 0.03 -29.41
C GLU A 327 -18.25 -0.09 -28.87
N THR A 328 -18.52 -1.11 -28.07
CA THR A 328 -19.70 -1.14 -27.18
C THR A 328 -19.50 -0.17 -26.01
N GLU A 329 -20.56 0.09 -25.23
CA GLU A 329 -20.44 0.89 -23.99
C GLU A 329 -19.45 0.28 -22.99
N ASP A 330 -19.37 -1.04 -22.92
CA ASP A 330 -18.38 -1.74 -22.08
C ASP A 330 -16.95 -1.52 -22.57
N HIS A 331 -16.71 -1.49 -23.89
CA HIS A 331 -15.40 -1.16 -24.43
C HIS A 331 -15.01 0.28 -24.11
N LYS A 332 -15.94 1.24 -24.26
CA LYS A 332 -15.70 2.64 -23.90
C LYS A 332 -15.34 2.79 -22.43
N LEU A 333 -16.08 2.13 -21.54
CA LEU A 333 -15.82 2.16 -20.11
C LEU A 333 -14.49 1.49 -19.74
N ALA A 334 -14.16 0.34 -20.36
CA ALA A 334 -12.89 -0.33 -20.14
C ALA A 334 -11.71 0.51 -20.66
N ARG A 335 -11.87 1.20 -21.78
CA ARG A 335 -10.88 2.17 -22.29
C ARG A 335 -10.69 3.33 -21.35
N GLU A 336 -11.77 4.01 -20.94
CA GLU A 336 -11.69 5.11 -19.97
C GLU A 336 -11.00 4.66 -18.69
N MET A 337 -11.32 3.45 -18.21
CA MET A 337 -10.72 2.89 -17.02
C MET A 337 -9.20 2.72 -17.16
N VAL A 338 -8.70 2.14 -18.25
CA VAL A 338 -7.25 2.01 -18.47
C VAL A 338 -6.61 3.39 -18.61
N GLU A 339 -7.19 4.26 -19.45
CA GLU A 339 -6.65 5.60 -19.72
C GLU A 339 -6.49 6.41 -18.43
N ARG A 340 -7.58 6.57 -17.66
CA ARG A 340 -7.57 7.35 -16.41
C ARG A 340 -6.69 6.73 -15.33
N THR A 341 -6.68 5.40 -15.20
CA THR A 341 -5.84 4.74 -14.19
C THR A 341 -4.36 4.98 -14.48
N VAL A 342 -3.95 4.93 -15.74
CA VAL A 342 -2.53 5.14 -16.10
C VAL A 342 -2.17 6.64 -16.09
N SER A 343 -3.06 7.53 -16.54
CA SER A 343 -2.76 8.96 -16.67
C SER A 343 -2.92 9.76 -15.38
N ASP A 344 -3.87 9.38 -14.53
CA ASP A 344 -4.35 10.21 -13.42
C ASP A 344 -4.11 9.62 -12.03
N SER A 345 -3.55 8.40 -11.93
CA SER A 345 -3.28 7.74 -10.64
C SER A 345 -1.79 7.41 -10.46
N LEU A 346 -1.33 7.36 -9.22
CA LEU A 346 0.04 6.90 -8.95
C LEU A 346 0.09 5.38 -9.11
N CYS A 347 -0.99 4.70 -8.75
CA CYS A 347 -1.07 3.25 -8.82
C CYS A 347 -2.51 2.72 -8.92
N PHE A 348 -2.64 1.41 -9.07
CA PHE A 348 -3.86 0.68 -8.75
C PHE A 348 -3.57 -0.32 -7.63
N LYS A 349 -4.27 -0.17 -6.50
CA LYS A 349 -4.16 -1.06 -5.35
C LYS A 349 -5.13 -2.22 -5.45
N LEU A 350 -4.60 -3.41 -5.68
CA LEU A 350 -5.39 -4.64 -5.61
C LEU A 350 -5.84 -4.93 -4.16
N SER A 351 -7.13 -4.79 -3.97
CA SER A 351 -7.82 -5.17 -2.74
C SER A 351 -7.90 -6.69 -2.57
N HIS A 352 -7.77 -7.17 -1.34
CA HIS A 352 -7.85 -8.59 -0.96
C HIS A 352 -8.46 -8.71 0.45
N GLY A 353 -8.61 -9.94 0.95
CA GLY A 353 -8.80 -10.19 2.38
C GLY A 353 -10.05 -9.51 2.95
N PHE A 354 -9.85 -8.56 3.87
CA PHE A 354 -10.94 -7.86 4.56
C PHE A 354 -11.85 -7.09 3.59
N THR A 355 -11.28 -6.49 2.54
CA THR A 355 -12.03 -5.72 1.54
C THR A 355 -13.04 -6.57 0.75
N ALA A 356 -12.75 -7.85 0.51
CA ALA A 356 -13.69 -8.74 -0.17
C ALA A 356 -14.93 -9.02 0.69
N LYS A 357 -14.74 -9.08 2.02
CA LYS A 357 -15.87 -9.19 2.93
C LYS A 357 -16.68 -7.90 3.00
N LEU A 358 -16.00 -6.74 2.94
CA LEU A 358 -16.64 -5.42 2.92
C LEU A 358 -17.59 -5.29 1.72
N PHE A 359 -17.17 -5.65 0.51
CA PHE A 359 -18.00 -5.49 -0.68
C PHE A 359 -18.84 -6.73 -1.06
N GLY A 360 -18.87 -7.75 -0.21
CA GLY A 360 -19.74 -8.92 -0.38
C GLY A 360 -19.40 -9.82 -1.58
N GLY A 361 -18.19 -9.72 -2.13
CA GLY A 361 -17.80 -10.43 -3.35
C GLY A 361 -16.29 -10.52 -3.56
N ASP A 362 -15.88 -11.32 -4.55
CA ASP A 362 -14.48 -11.36 -4.97
C ASP A 362 -14.06 -10.01 -5.56
N THR A 363 -12.93 -9.49 -5.07
CA THR A 363 -12.23 -8.37 -5.70
C THR A 363 -11.51 -8.83 -6.98
N VAL A 364 -11.12 -7.89 -7.85
CA VAL A 364 -10.36 -8.25 -9.06
C VAL A 364 -9.06 -8.98 -8.75
N GLY A 365 -8.36 -8.64 -7.66
CA GLY A 365 -7.15 -9.34 -7.22
C GLY A 365 -7.41 -10.81 -6.86
N MET A 366 -8.55 -11.10 -6.23
CA MET A 366 -8.98 -12.48 -5.96
C MET A 366 -9.38 -13.22 -7.23
N LEU A 367 -10.04 -12.55 -8.18
CA LEU A 367 -10.41 -13.15 -9.47
C LEU A 367 -9.17 -13.45 -10.32
N TRP A 368 -8.19 -12.56 -10.40
CA TRP A 368 -6.91 -12.84 -11.05
C TRP A 368 -6.12 -13.97 -10.39
N ARG A 369 -6.25 -14.14 -9.07
CA ARG A 369 -5.72 -15.31 -8.37
C ARG A 369 -6.42 -16.61 -8.77
N LYS A 370 -7.74 -16.58 -8.95
CA LYS A 370 -8.58 -17.73 -9.37
C LYS A 370 -8.42 -18.07 -10.86
N HIS A 371 -8.14 -17.07 -11.69
CA HIS A 371 -8.02 -17.15 -13.14
C HIS A 371 -6.60 -16.79 -13.58
N VAL A 372 -5.64 -17.65 -13.28
CA VAL A 372 -4.20 -17.41 -13.53
C VAL A 372 -3.95 -17.00 -14.99
N GLY A 373 -3.29 -15.86 -15.20
CA GLY A 373 -2.91 -15.34 -16.52
C GLY A 373 -3.94 -14.39 -17.15
N SER A 374 -5.16 -14.31 -16.61
CA SER A 374 -6.21 -13.39 -17.11
C SER A 374 -5.83 -11.91 -16.98
N ASP A 375 -4.92 -11.57 -16.07
CA ASP A 375 -4.46 -10.21 -15.79
C ASP A 375 -3.49 -9.65 -16.83
N ALA A 376 -3.06 -10.44 -17.81
CA ALA A 376 -2.00 -10.07 -18.75
C ALA A 376 -2.22 -10.64 -20.18
N VAL A 377 -3.46 -10.95 -20.55
CA VAL A 377 -3.76 -11.50 -21.88
C VAL A 377 -3.47 -10.44 -22.96
N PRO A 378 -2.63 -10.73 -23.98
CA PRO A 378 -2.38 -9.80 -25.08
C PRO A 378 -3.68 -9.38 -25.77
N GLY A 379 -3.81 -8.09 -26.06
CA GLY A 379 -4.98 -7.53 -26.73
C GLY A 379 -6.22 -7.34 -25.86
N THR A 380 -6.15 -7.56 -24.54
CA THR A 380 -7.20 -7.12 -23.61
C THR A 380 -6.87 -5.80 -22.93
N TYR A 381 -7.85 -5.18 -22.28
CA TYR A 381 -7.63 -4.02 -21.42
C TYR A 381 -6.71 -4.32 -20.22
N ALA A 382 -6.77 -5.53 -19.65
CA ALA A 382 -5.80 -5.98 -18.65
C ALA A 382 -4.38 -6.02 -19.24
N GLY A 383 -4.23 -6.60 -20.44
CA GLY A 383 -2.96 -6.61 -21.18
C GLY A 383 -2.42 -5.20 -21.46
N TRP A 384 -3.29 -4.28 -21.87
CA TRP A 384 -2.93 -2.88 -22.11
C TRP A 384 -2.46 -2.18 -20.83
N MET A 385 -3.19 -2.37 -19.73
CA MET A 385 -2.80 -1.84 -18.42
C MET A 385 -1.45 -2.40 -17.95
N ARG A 386 -1.19 -3.71 -18.16
CA ARG A 386 0.12 -4.33 -17.86
C ARG A 386 1.25 -3.77 -18.70
N TRP A 387 1.01 -3.59 -20.00
CA TRP A 387 1.98 -2.96 -20.89
C TRP A 387 2.31 -1.54 -20.44
N ALA A 388 1.29 -0.74 -20.12
CA ALA A 388 1.44 0.66 -19.71
C ALA A 388 2.22 0.80 -18.40
N MET A 389 1.97 -0.09 -17.43
CA MET A 389 2.68 -0.16 -16.15
C MET A 389 4.21 -0.19 -16.34
N ALA A 390 4.68 -0.93 -17.35
CA ALA A 390 6.10 -1.09 -17.63
C ALA A 390 6.65 -0.06 -18.64
N SER A 391 5.82 0.50 -19.53
CA SER A 391 6.29 1.17 -20.75
C SER A 391 5.99 2.67 -20.80
N CYS A 392 5.11 3.16 -19.94
CA CYS A 392 4.65 4.55 -19.96
C CYS A 392 5.07 5.32 -18.71
N LYS A 393 5.25 6.64 -18.89
CA LYS A 393 5.27 7.63 -17.80
C LYS A 393 4.22 8.72 -18.07
N GLN A 394 3.71 9.30 -16.99
CA GLN A 394 2.77 10.43 -17.05
C GLN A 394 3.49 11.70 -17.53
N ASP A 395 2.79 12.53 -18.29
CA ASP A 395 3.34 13.81 -18.80
C ASP A 395 3.52 14.84 -17.68
N ARG A 396 2.66 14.76 -16.66
CA ARG A 396 2.66 15.65 -15.50
C ARG A 396 2.77 14.87 -14.20
N MET A 397 3.28 15.56 -13.18
CA MET A 397 3.18 15.06 -11.81
C MET A 397 1.74 15.18 -11.33
N LEU A 398 1.29 14.22 -10.52
CA LEU A 398 -0.03 14.26 -9.93
C LEU A 398 -0.14 15.38 -8.90
N GLU A 399 -1.34 15.92 -8.74
CA GLU A 399 -1.61 17.00 -7.81
C GLU A 399 -2.02 16.40 -6.45
N PRO A 400 -1.33 16.75 -5.35
CA PRO A 400 -1.71 16.30 -4.02
C PRO A 400 -2.98 17.03 -3.55
N ILE A 401 -3.65 16.48 -2.55
CA ILE A 401 -4.67 17.22 -1.82
C ILE A 401 -4.04 18.40 -1.06
N GLU A 402 -4.74 19.52 -1.03
CA GLU A 402 -4.39 20.63 -0.15
C GLU A 402 -4.98 20.35 1.24
N VAL A 403 -4.11 20.16 2.23
CA VAL A 403 -4.54 19.92 3.61
C VAL A 403 -4.69 21.29 4.30
N PRO A 404 -5.90 21.67 4.76
CA PRO A 404 -6.09 22.92 5.48
C PRO A 404 -5.58 22.80 6.92
N VAL A 405 -5.65 23.90 7.66
CA VAL A 405 -5.44 23.86 9.11
C VAL A 405 -6.56 23.03 9.75
N TYR A 406 -6.20 22.06 10.57
CA TYR A 406 -7.13 21.26 11.36
C TYR A 406 -6.65 21.15 12.81
N GLU A 407 -7.61 21.01 13.74
CA GLU A 407 -7.33 20.95 15.17
C GLU A 407 -6.69 19.60 15.56
N PRO A 408 -5.72 19.60 16.49
CA PRO A 408 -5.20 18.36 17.04
C PRO A 408 -6.28 17.62 17.83
N SER A 409 -6.27 16.28 17.75
CA SER A 409 -7.15 15.45 18.60
C SER A 409 -6.61 15.32 20.03
N LYS A 410 -5.31 15.60 20.23
CA LYS A 410 -4.66 15.48 21.54
C LYS A 410 -3.47 16.43 21.66
N VAL A 411 -3.38 17.11 22.80
CA VAL A 411 -2.20 17.90 23.21
C VAL A 411 -1.63 17.25 24.47
N ALA A 412 -0.60 16.43 24.33
CA ALA A 412 -0.02 15.68 25.45
C ALA A 412 1.38 15.15 25.12
N ARG A 413 2.15 14.79 26.16
CA ARG A 413 3.43 14.11 26.01
C ARG A 413 3.21 12.63 25.67
N LEU A 414 3.79 12.16 24.58
CA LEU A 414 3.67 10.75 24.15
C LEU A 414 4.21 9.76 25.17
N ASP A 415 5.30 10.12 25.86
CA ASP A 415 5.92 9.24 26.84
C ASP A 415 5.03 8.95 28.06
N ASP A 416 4.02 9.78 28.34
CA ASP A 416 3.03 9.54 29.40
C ASP A 416 2.13 8.33 29.09
N PHE A 417 2.07 7.90 27.83
CA PHE A 417 1.19 6.83 27.36
C PHE A 417 1.93 5.54 26.97
N ILE A 418 3.22 5.63 26.66
CA ILE A 418 4.04 4.46 26.24
C ILE A 418 4.70 3.76 27.44
N HIS A 419 5.00 4.49 28.51
CA HIS A 419 5.51 3.92 29.75
C HIS A 419 4.32 3.68 30.68
N GLY A 420 3.82 2.45 30.68
CA GLY A 420 2.58 2.05 31.34
C GLY A 420 2.32 2.76 32.68
N ARG A 421 1.12 3.34 32.80
CA ARG A 421 0.42 3.76 34.02
C ARG A 421 1.29 3.79 35.29
N LEU A 422 1.98 4.90 35.50
CA LEU A 422 2.24 5.40 36.85
C LEU A 422 1.31 6.56 37.12
N HIS A 423 0.04 6.29 37.40
CA HIS A 423 -0.73 7.11 38.34
C HIS A 423 -1.78 6.23 39.02
N LEU A 424 -1.83 6.41 40.34
CA LEU A 424 -2.54 5.69 41.40
C LEU A 424 -4.05 5.55 41.19
#